data_AF-A0AB37R659-F1
#
_entry.id   AF-A0AB37R659-F1
#
_cell.length_a   1.000
_cell.length_b   1.000
_cell.length_c   1.000
_cell.angle_alpha   90.00
_cell.angle_beta   90.00
_cell.angle_gamma   90.00
#
_symmetry.space_group_name_H-M   'P 1'
#
loop_
_entity.id
_entity.type
_entity.pdbx_description
1 polymer ?
#
loop_
_entity_poly.entity_id
_entity_poly.type
_entity_poly.pdbx_seq_one_letter_code
_entity_poly.pdbx_strand_id
1 'polypeptide(L)'
;MASVPLKIQPEPVFGLIDCNSFYASCERVFRPDLARVPIVVLSNNDGCVIARSYDAKEHVKMGAPYYQIKDLLRQKGIMAFSSNYAL
;
A
#
# COMPACT_ATOMS: atom_id res chain seq x y z
N MET A 1 -24.30 7.67 -56.27
CA MET A 1 -24.01 6.75 -55.14
C MET A 1 -22.52 6.85 -54.83
N ALA A 2 -22.15 7.29 -53.63
CA ALA A 2 -20.80 7.13 -53.11
C ALA A 2 -20.92 6.87 -51.61
N SER A 3 -20.79 5.60 -51.22
CA SER A 3 -20.71 5.18 -49.83
C SER A 3 -19.32 5.52 -49.31
N VAL A 4 -19.23 6.50 -48.41
CA VAL A 4 -17.99 6.80 -47.67
C VAL A 4 -17.70 5.61 -46.75
N PRO A 5 -16.51 4.98 -46.80
CA PRO A 5 -16.19 3.88 -45.92
C PRO A 5 -15.98 4.40 -44.49
N LEU A 6 -16.75 3.89 -43.53
CA LEU A 6 -16.54 4.13 -42.11
C LEU A 6 -15.18 3.53 -41.70
N LYS A 7 -14.19 4.37 -41.41
CA LYS A 7 -12.96 3.92 -40.76
C LYS A 7 -13.27 3.64 -39.29
N ILE A 8 -13.46 2.37 -38.94
CA ILE A 8 -13.50 1.94 -37.54
C ILE A 8 -12.06 1.94 -37.04
N GLN A 9 -11.66 2.98 -36.30
CA GLN A 9 -10.45 2.91 -35.50
C GLN A 9 -10.80 2.20 -34.19
N PRO A 10 -9.99 1.24 -33.72
CA PRO A 10 -10.24 0.62 -32.42
C PRO A 10 -10.11 1.68 -31.32
N GLU A 11 -11.11 1.74 -30.45
CA GLU A 11 -11.08 2.60 -29.26
C GLU A 11 -9.90 2.19 -28.34
N PRO A 12 -9.22 3.16 -27.69
CA PRO A 12 -8.12 2.85 -26.79
C PRO A 12 -8.56 1.96 -25.62
N VAL A 13 -7.77 0.91 -25.32
CA VAL A 13 -7.96 0.06 -24.14
C VAL A 13 -6.99 0.51 -23.05
N PHE A 14 -7.51 0.78 -21.84
CA PHE A 14 -6.71 1.14 -20.67
C PHE A 14 -6.69 0.00 -19.65
N GLY A 15 -5.52 -0.29 -19.08
CA GLY A 15 -5.35 -1.23 -17.97
C GLY A 15 -4.91 -0.50 -16.71
N LEU A 16 -5.56 -0.80 -15.57
CA LEU A 16 -5.15 -0.33 -14.24
C LEU A 16 -4.47 -1.47 -13.50
N ILE A 17 -3.24 -1.25 -13.04
CA ILE A 17 -2.48 -2.19 -12.22
C ILE A 17 -2.26 -1.55 -10.85
N ASP A 18 -2.81 -2.16 -9.81
CA ASP A 18 -2.67 -1.71 -8.42
C ASP A 18 -2.22 -2.90 -7.55
N CYS A 19 -1.17 -2.68 -6.75
CA CYS A 19 -0.63 -3.70 -5.87
C CYS A 19 -1.27 -3.60 -4.47
N ASN A 20 -1.88 -4.71 -4.03
CA ASN A 20 -2.46 -4.82 -2.70
C ASN A 20 -1.44 -4.55 -1.60
N SER A 21 -1.67 -3.49 -0.82
CA SER A 21 -0.85 -3.15 0.34
C SER A 21 0.66 -3.07 0.02
N PHE A 22 1.01 -2.52 -1.15
CA PHE A 22 2.33 -2.67 -1.78
C PHE A 22 3.53 -2.63 -0.84
N TYR A 23 3.79 -1.52 -0.15
CA TYR A 23 4.96 -1.43 0.73
C TYR A 23 4.97 -2.46 1.87
N ALA A 24 3.80 -2.74 2.48
CA ALA A 24 3.71 -3.78 3.51
C ALA A 24 3.93 -5.19 2.93
N SER A 25 3.54 -5.43 1.67
CA SER A 25 3.81 -6.67 0.95
C SER A 25 5.30 -6.82 0.61
N CYS A 26 5.99 -5.71 0.28
CA CYS A 26 7.43 -5.70 0.05
C CYS A 26 8.22 -6.10 1.30
N GLU A 27 7.82 -5.62 2.48
CA GLU A 27 8.45 -6.05 3.75
C GLU A 27 8.33 -7.57 3.97
N ARG A 28 7.22 -8.18 3.52
CA ARG A 28 6.94 -9.61 3.72
C ARG A 28 7.60 -10.53 2.69
N VAL A 29 7.82 -10.05 1.46
CA VAL A 29 8.11 -10.93 0.30
C VAL A 29 9.28 -11.89 0.51
N PHE A 30 10.30 -11.47 1.28
CA PHE A 30 11.47 -12.29 1.62
C PHE A 30 11.64 -12.49 3.14
N ARG A 31 10.58 -12.28 3.92
CA ARG A 31 10.57 -12.36 5.38
C ARG A 31 9.47 -13.32 5.86
N PRO A 32 9.74 -14.64 5.89
CA PRO A 32 8.76 -15.65 6.31
C PRO A 32 8.22 -15.43 7.74
N ASP A 33 9.03 -14.82 8.60
CA ASP A 33 8.65 -14.45 9.97
C ASP A 33 7.54 -13.39 10.01
N LEU A 34 7.35 -12.61 8.93
CA LEU A 34 6.32 -11.59 8.82
C LEU A 34 5.03 -12.08 8.14
N ALA A 35 4.96 -13.35 7.72
CA ALA A 35 3.85 -13.87 6.91
C ALA A 35 2.46 -13.70 7.55
N ARG A 36 2.39 -13.69 8.89
CA ARG A 36 1.14 -13.53 9.67
C ARG A 36 1.19 -12.37 10.66
N VAL A 37 2.18 -11.49 10.52
CA VAL A 37 2.35 -10.34 11.42
C VAL A 37 1.72 -9.12 10.77
N PRO A 38 0.77 -8.41 11.42
CA PRO A 38 0.23 -7.16 10.88
C PRO A 38 1.32 -6.10 10.73
N ILE A 39 1.31 -5.37 9.61
CA ILE A 39 2.36 -4.41 9.25
C ILE A 39 1.75 -3.05 8.91
N VAL A 40 2.42 -2.01 9.40
CA VAL A 40 2.30 -0.65 8.87
C VAL A 40 3.65 -0.17 8.36
N VAL A 41 3.65 0.61 7.28
CA VAL A 41 4.84 1.30 6.78
C VAL A 41 4.63 2.80 7.01
N LEU A 42 5.65 3.44 7.57
CA LEU A 42 5.66 4.85 7.91
C LEU A 42 6.28 5.68 6.79
N SER A 43 5.96 6.97 6.73
CA SER A 43 6.60 7.93 5.84
C SER A 43 8.09 8.09 6.14
N ASN A 44 8.84 8.78 5.28
CA ASN A 44 10.20 9.19 5.60
C ASN A 44 10.21 9.98 6.92
N ASN A 45 11.23 9.70 7.75
CA ASN A 45 11.34 10.21 9.12
C ASN A 45 10.16 9.83 10.04
N ASP A 46 9.44 8.75 9.74
CA ASP A 46 8.47 8.08 10.62
C ASP A 46 7.29 8.94 11.08
N GLY A 47 6.91 9.96 10.30
CA GLY A 47 5.85 10.90 10.66
C GLY A 47 4.46 10.26 10.74
N CYS A 48 4.03 9.56 9.68
CA CYS A 48 2.69 8.99 9.60
C CYS A 48 2.65 7.67 8.82
N VAL A 49 1.55 6.93 8.97
CA VAL A 49 1.31 5.66 8.26
C VAL A 49 0.97 5.90 6.79
N ILE A 50 1.77 5.34 5.87
CA ILE A 50 1.59 5.45 4.41
C ILE A 50 1.17 4.13 3.75
N ALA A 51 1.39 3.00 4.40
CA ALA A 51 0.87 1.70 3.95
C ALA A 51 0.49 0.82 5.13
N ARG A 52 -0.43 -0.11 4.88
CA ARG A 52 -0.99 -1.04 5.88
C ARG A 52 -1.24 -2.37 5.20
N SER A 53 -0.83 -3.46 5.82
CA SER A 53 -1.28 -4.81 5.45
C SER A 53 -2.78 -4.97 5.71
N TYR A 54 -3.40 -5.96 5.08
CA TYR A 54 -4.86 -6.18 5.18
C TYR A 54 -5.35 -6.31 6.64
N ASP A 55 -4.64 -7.12 7.42
CA ASP A 55 -4.83 -7.37 8.86
C ASP A 55 -4.54 -6.15 9.76
N ALA A 56 -3.83 -5.13 9.28
CA ALA A 56 -3.63 -3.89 10.03
C ALA A 56 -4.72 -2.84 9.78
N LYS A 57 -5.52 -2.98 8.71
CA LYS A 57 -6.47 -1.94 8.26
C LYS A 57 -7.59 -1.65 9.26
N GLU A 58 -8.04 -2.65 10.00
CA GLU A 58 -9.11 -2.51 11.00
C GLU A 58 -8.64 -1.80 12.28
N HIS A 59 -7.33 -1.73 12.52
CA HIS A 59 -6.76 -1.15 13.73
C HIS A 59 -6.21 0.26 13.50
N VAL A 60 -5.70 0.55 12.30
CA VAL A 60 -4.91 1.75 12.03
C VAL A 60 -5.47 2.45 10.81
N LYS A 61 -5.72 3.76 10.90
CA LYS A 61 -6.13 4.58 9.75
C LYS A 61 -4.94 4.95 8.87
N MET A 62 -5.18 5.14 7.56
CA MET A 62 -4.15 5.71 6.68
C MET A 62 -3.86 7.16 7.11
N GLY A 63 -2.61 7.59 7.04
CA GLY A 63 -2.18 8.93 7.44
C GLY A 63 -2.17 9.17 8.96
N ALA A 64 -2.44 8.16 9.77
CA ALA A 64 -2.37 8.29 11.22
C ALA A 64 -0.94 8.67 11.67
N PRO A 65 -0.76 9.73 12.47
CA PRO A 65 0.55 10.11 12.98
C PRO A 65 1.12 9.04 13.89
N TYR A 66 2.34 8.57 13.63
CA TYR A 66 2.93 7.44 14.34
C TYR A 66 3.01 7.67 15.85
N TYR A 67 3.39 8.90 16.25
CA TYR A 67 3.55 9.25 17.66
C TYR A 67 2.25 9.08 18.49
N GLN A 68 1.07 9.18 17.84
CA GLN A 68 -0.23 9.02 18.49
C GLN A 68 -0.64 7.55 18.60
N ILE A 69 -0.15 6.68 17.71
CA ILE A 69 -0.62 5.29 17.60
C ILE A 69 0.42 4.25 18.05
N LYS A 70 1.66 4.64 18.35
CA LYS A 70 2.76 3.73 18.70
C LYS A 70 2.39 2.71 19.80
N ASP A 71 1.62 3.12 20.80
CA ASP A 71 1.24 2.23 21.91
C ASP A 71 0.12 1.25 21.51
N LEU A 72 -0.81 1.69 20.66
CA LEU A 72 -1.81 0.81 20.03
C LEU A 72 -1.12 -0.26 19.17
N LEU A 73 -0.12 0.12 18.37
CA LEU A 73 0.62 -0.81 17.52
C LEU A 73 1.31 -1.89 18.37
N ARG A 74 2.00 -1.49 19.45
CA ARG A 74 2.62 -2.41 20.41
C ARG A 74 1.60 -3.35 21.04
N GLN A 75 0.48 -2.83 21.53
CA GLN A 75 -0.57 -3.61 22.18
C GLN A 75 -1.20 -4.65 21.24
N LYS A 76 -1.31 -4.32 19.95
CA LYS A 76 -1.90 -5.18 18.92
C LYS A 76 -0.88 -6.08 18.22
N GLY A 77 0.40 -5.99 18.57
CA GLY A 77 1.47 -6.75 17.89
C GLY A 77 1.66 -6.35 16.43
N ILE A 78 1.30 -5.11 16.07
CA ILE A 78 1.46 -4.58 14.71
C ILE A 78 2.88 -4.03 14.58
N MET A 79 3.64 -4.53 13.62
CA MET A 79 5.00 -4.05 13.35
C MET A 79 4.99 -2.81 12.45
N ALA A 80 5.77 -1.80 12.83
CA ALA A 80 5.99 -0.60 12.04
C ALA A 80 7.36 -0.64 11.37
N PHE A 81 7.40 -0.37 10.06
CA PHE A 81 8.63 -0.24 9.29
C PHE A 81 8.77 1.19 8.76
N SER A 82 9.98 1.73 8.83
CA SER A 82 10.29 3.04 8.25
C SER A 82 10.49 2.92 6.75
N SER A 83 9.91 3.82 5.96
CA SER A 83 10.18 3.81 4.53
C SER A 83 11.58 4.30 4.19
N ASN A 84 12.10 5.31 4.92
CA ASN A 84 13.36 6.04 4.70
C ASN A 84 14.02 5.78 3.33
N TYR A 85 13.27 6.06 2.26
CA TYR A 85 13.72 5.79 0.91
C TYR A 85 14.88 6.75 0.62
N ALA A 86 15.91 6.26 -0.07
CA ALA A 86 16.88 7.15 -0.69
C ALA A 86 16.14 7.95 -1.77
N LEU A 87 15.84 9.22 -1.45
CA LEU A 87 15.24 10.21 -2.35
C LEU A 87 16.31 11.16 -2.88
#